data_AF-A0A2M7EHP0-F1
#
_entry.id   AF-A0A2M7EHP0-F1
#
_cell.length_a   1.000
_cell.length_b   1.000
_cell.length_c   1.000
_cell.angle_alpha   90.00
_cell.angle_beta   90.00
_cell.angle_gamma   90.00
#
_symmetry.space_group_name_H-M   'P 1'
#
loop_
_entity.id
_entity.type
_entity.pdbx_description
1 polymer ?
#
loop_
_entity_poly.entity_id
_entity_poly.type
_entity_poly.pdbx_seq_one_letter_code
_entity_poly.pdbx_strand_id
1 'polypeptide(L)'
;MNYNKLTVYLFILLLAFVHGFVGFAYGQSGCEQADWDSPLEVDLNVRSSFSNIEKPKHYGTDYRAADGSNVRTVADGTIIEVGFDFKQGINRLGQMGKGWGRYVVIKHVDGSTTLYAHLVTKSTDHLSIGMPITKGAKIGEADSTGGVTGPHLHLEYAPNGKWKHKSSLRDPHPCLVGCPEPPVPLTIAGSEIITRNNTAQYTASGCPSNIIWSVSGSGATISSTGLLTVGSTACGSLTITATCPACGTSATQYVRVTDAGKWGPQTFFYVYDYATYWQHFSDCTTCTFIRGDTSYIWWYCACDLGCPSSCFGSPLPTEPECLHISCKYHVAANTSQWVCP
;
A
#
# COMPACT_ATOMS: atom_id res chain seq x y z
N MET A 1 44.59 -29.69 22.31
CA MET A 1 44.26 -28.86 21.14
C MET A 1 43.77 -27.51 21.65
N ASN A 2 44.62 -26.49 21.61
CA ASN A 2 44.29 -25.13 22.06
C ASN A 2 43.47 -24.45 20.96
N TYR A 3 42.14 -24.44 21.11
CA TYR A 3 41.30 -23.58 20.29
C TYR A 3 41.47 -22.14 20.79
N ASN A 4 42.08 -21.30 19.96
CA ASN A 4 42.25 -19.88 20.23
C ASN A 4 40.88 -19.25 20.47
N LYS A 5 40.73 -18.45 21.55
CA LYS A 5 39.47 -17.76 21.91
C LYS A 5 38.86 -16.97 20.73
N LEU A 6 39.69 -16.55 19.77
CA LEU A 6 39.27 -15.87 18.54
C LEU A 6 38.39 -16.74 17.63
N THR A 7 38.65 -18.05 17.55
CA THR A 7 37.91 -18.99 16.67
C THR A 7 36.51 -19.29 17.20
N VAL A 8 36.33 -19.29 18.53
CA VAL A 8 35.02 -19.46 19.17
C VAL A 8 34.15 -18.20 18.99
N TYR A 9 34.73 -17.00 19.09
CA TYR A 9 34.01 -15.76 18.83
C TYR A 9 33.59 -15.60 17.36
N LEU A 10 34.43 -16.02 16.41
CA LEU A 10 34.07 -15.99 14.98
C LEU A 10 32.91 -16.94 14.65
N PHE A 11 32.82 -18.10 15.33
CA PHE A 11 31.72 -19.05 15.15
C PHE A 11 30.38 -18.57 15.75
N ILE A 12 30.43 -17.86 16.89
CA ILE A 12 29.23 -17.28 17.51
C ILE A 12 28.70 -16.09 16.70
N LEU A 13 29.58 -15.28 16.12
CA LEU A 13 29.19 -14.21 15.19
C LEU A 13 28.63 -14.74 13.86
N LEU A 14 29.14 -15.88 13.35
CA LEU A 14 28.59 -16.52 12.15
C LEU A 14 27.18 -17.10 12.39
N LEU A 15 26.91 -17.67 13.58
CA LEU A 15 25.58 -18.16 13.95
C LEU A 15 24.56 -17.03 14.17
N ALA A 16 25.03 -15.85 14.59
CA ALA A 16 24.21 -14.64 14.68
C ALA A 16 23.88 -14.02 13.31
N PHE A 17 24.66 -14.33 12.26
CA PHE A 17 24.41 -13.86 10.90
C PHE A 17 23.38 -14.72 10.14
N VAL A 18 23.20 -15.99 10.53
CA VAL A 18 22.22 -16.91 9.89
C VAL A 18 20.80 -16.74 10.47
N HIS A 19 20.63 -16.04 11.60
CA HIS A 19 19.31 -15.77 12.21
C HIS A 19 18.90 -14.29 12.15
N GLY A 20 19.60 -13.49 11.35
CA GLY A 20 19.50 -12.03 11.33
C GLY A 20 18.64 -11.44 10.22
N PHE A 21 17.68 -12.16 9.65
CA PHE A 21 16.62 -11.66 8.75
C PHE A 21 15.52 -12.74 8.83
N VAL A 22 14.34 -12.56 9.42
CA VAL A 22 13.30 -11.60 9.08
C VAL A 22 12.42 -11.43 10.32
N GLY A 23 12.44 -10.23 10.91
CA GLY A 23 11.51 -9.82 11.94
C GLY A 23 11.35 -8.31 11.83
N PHE A 24 10.09 -7.86 11.79
CA PHE A 24 9.61 -6.51 11.51
C PHE A 24 9.27 -6.20 10.04
N ALA A 25 8.14 -6.74 9.61
CA ALA A 25 7.14 -5.94 8.92
C ALA A 25 5.87 -5.92 9.81
N TYR A 26 5.75 -4.92 10.69
CA TYR A 26 4.47 -4.58 11.31
C TYR A 26 3.73 -3.66 10.32
N GLY A 27 3.21 -4.25 9.24
CA GLY A 27 2.22 -3.65 8.35
C GLY A 27 0.82 -3.82 8.96
N GLN A 28 0.04 -2.75 9.02
CA GLN A 28 -1.20 -2.62 9.78
C GLN A 28 -2.46 -2.94 8.97
N SER A 29 -2.44 -4.06 8.24
CA SER A 29 -3.67 -4.75 7.82
C SER A 29 -3.46 -6.22 8.14
N GLY A 30 -4.27 -6.80 9.01
CA GLY A 30 -4.06 -8.21 9.38
C GLY A 30 -4.30 -9.20 8.22
N CYS A 31 -4.85 -8.76 7.08
CA CYS A 31 -5.34 -9.66 6.03
C CYS A 31 -4.39 -9.79 4.84
N GLU A 32 -3.17 -9.25 4.92
CA GLU A 32 -2.26 -9.07 3.78
C GLU A 32 -1.76 -10.36 3.14
N GLN A 33 -2.00 -11.51 3.81
CA GLN A 33 -1.56 -12.84 3.40
C GLN A 33 -2.66 -13.91 3.62
N ALA A 34 -3.87 -13.51 4.00
CA ALA A 34 -4.93 -14.43 4.41
C ALA A 34 -5.61 -15.06 3.19
N ASP A 35 -5.15 -16.24 2.76
CA ASP A 35 -5.89 -17.14 1.85
C ASP A 35 -6.94 -17.93 2.65
N TRP A 36 -7.95 -17.19 3.15
CA TRP A 36 -8.97 -17.72 4.03
C TRP A 36 -10.15 -18.32 3.24
N ASP A 37 -10.61 -19.49 3.68
CA ASP A 37 -11.89 -20.08 3.26
C ASP A 37 -13.04 -19.49 4.09
N SER A 38 -14.26 -19.56 3.55
CA SER A 38 -15.45 -19.13 4.27
C SER A 38 -15.68 -20.02 5.51
N PRO A 39 -15.89 -19.42 6.71
CA PRO A 39 -16.14 -20.18 7.92
C PRO A 39 -17.54 -20.80 7.97
N LEU A 40 -18.41 -20.48 7.00
CA LEU A 40 -19.76 -21.01 6.86
C LEU A 40 -19.97 -21.56 5.45
N GLU A 41 -20.88 -22.53 5.31
CA GLU A 41 -21.31 -23.08 4.01
C GLU A 41 -22.38 -22.24 3.31
N VAL A 42 -22.77 -21.12 3.93
CA VAL A 42 -23.74 -20.15 3.41
C VAL A 42 -23.08 -18.79 3.22
N ASP A 43 -23.74 -17.89 2.48
CA ASP A 43 -23.28 -16.52 2.29
C ASP A 43 -23.04 -15.80 3.62
N LEU A 44 -21.90 -15.12 3.73
CA LEU A 44 -21.50 -14.41 4.92
C LEU A 44 -22.31 -13.12 5.11
N ASN A 45 -23.44 -13.23 5.80
CA ASN A 45 -24.26 -12.09 6.18
C ASN A 45 -23.84 -11.56 7.56
N VAL A 46 -23.21 -10.38 7.59
CA VAL A 46 -22.80 -9.72 8.83
C VAL A 46 -24.04 -9.31 9.63
N ARG A 47 -24.17 -9.89 10.82
CA ARG A 47 -25.20 -9.53 11.82
C ARG A 47 -24.76 -8.35 12.68
N SER A 48 -23.48 -8.32 13.07
CA SER A 48 -22.89 -7.28 13.91
C SER A 48 -21.40 -7.19 13.62
N SER A 49 -20.92 -6.01 13.24
CA SER A 49 -19.51 -5.81 12.85
C SER A 49 -18.59 -5.68 14.05
N PHE A 50 -17.29 -5.92 13.82
CA PHE A 50 -16.23 -5.57 14.76
C PHE A 50 -16.24 -4.09 15.12
N SER A 51 -16.06 -3.77 16.41
CA SER A 51 -15.86 -2.40 16.89
C SER A 51 -15.07 -2.37 18.20
N ASN A 52 -13.84 -1.83 18.16
CA ASN A 52 -12.98 -1.68 19.34
C ASN A 52 -12.97 -0.25 19.92
N ILE A 53 -13.61 0.70 19.23
CA ILE A 53 -13.68 2.12 19.58
C ILE A 53 -15.07 2.48 20.12
N GLU A 54 -16.15 2.04 19.45
CA GLU A 54 -17.51 2.38 19.83
C GLU A 54 -18.04 1.49 20.96
N LYS A 55 -19.06 1.97 21.68
CA LYS A 55 -19.72 1.21 22.74
C LYS A 55 -21.09 0.72 22.26
N PRO A 56 -21.47 -0.55 22.54
CA PRO A 56 -20.66 -1.57 23.20
C PRO A 56 -19.54 -2.09 22.28
N LYS A 57 -18.36 -2.34 22.86
CA LYS A 57 -17.23 -2.90 22.11
C LYS A 57 -17.55 -4.32 21.69
N HIS A 58 -17.26 -4.63 20.44
CA HIS A 58 -17.45 -5.93 19.82
C HIS A 58 -16.12 -6.40 19.22
N TYR A 59 -15.56 -7.47 19.77
CA TYR A 59 -14.17 -7.88 19.52
C TYR A 59 -14.00 -8.91 18.41
N GLY A 60 -15.11 -9.25 17.75
CA GLY A 60 -15.19 -10.07 16.57
C GLY A 60 -16.27 -9.55 15.64
N THR A 61 -16.58 -10.33 14.61
CA THR A 61 -17.70 -10.07 13.70
C THR A 61 -18.68 -11.24 13.83
N ASP A 62 -19.96 -10.90 13.97
CA ASP A 62 -21.05 -11.88 14.06
C ASP A 62 -21.62 -12.12 12.67
N TYR A 63 -21.68 -13.38 12.26
CA TYR A 63 -22.28 -13.82 11.01
C TYR A 63 -23.57 -14.57 11.27
N ARG A 64 -24.62 -14.26 10.51
CA ARG A 64 -25.87 -15.02 10.60
C ARG A 64 -25.61 -16.47 10.25
N ALA A 65 -25.93 -17.35 11.18
CA ALA A 65 -25.88 -18.79 11.01
C ALA A 65 -27.10 -19.37 11.72
N ALA A 66 -27.83 -20.25 11.03
CA ALA A 66 -28.91 -20.99 11.68
C ALA A 66 -28.30 -21.96 12.71
N ASP A 67 -29.09 -22.32 13.72
CA ASP A 67 -28.72 -23.37 14.67
C ASP A 67 -28.35 -24.66 13.91
N GLY A 68 -27.23 -25.29 14.29
CA GLY A 68 -26.68 -26.46 13.63
C GLY A 68 -25.87 -26.20 12.35
N SER A 69 -25.73 -24.95 11.89
CA SER A 69 -24.93 -24.65 10.68
C SER A 69 -23.48 -25.06 10.89
N ASN A 70 -22.88 -25.76 9.92
CA ASN A 70 -21.48 -26.15 9.98
C ASN A 70 -20.57 -24.91 10.09
N VAL A 71 -19.68 -24.91 11.08
CA VAL A 71 -18.62 -23.92 11.24
C VAL A 71 -17.29 -24.56 10.85
N ARG A 72 -16.55 -23.88 9.99
CA ARG A 72 -15.29 -24.37 9.40
C ARG A 72 -14.14 -23.45 9.76
N THR A 73 -12.92 -24.01 9.84
CA THR A 73 -11.74 -23.17 9.99
C THR A 73 -11.40 -22.44 8.70
N VAL A 74 -10.94 -21.20 8.83
CA VAL A 74 -10.65 -20.32 7.69
C VAL A 74 -9.30 -20.63 7.05
N ALA A 75 -8.37 -21.26 7.77
CA ALA A 75 -7.02 -21.54 7.29
C ALA A 75 -6.39 -22.72 8.05
N ASP A 76 -5.33 -23.30 7.49
CA ASP A 76 -4.54 -24.34 8.14
C ASP A 76 -4.01 -23.86 9.50
N GLY A 77 -3.90 -24.78 10.45
CA GLY A 77 -3.37 -24.43 11.75
C GLY A 77 -3.37 -25.57 12.76
N THR A 78 -3.28 -25.18 14.03
CA THR A 78 -3.35 -26.07 15.18
C THR A 78 -4.31 -25.51 16.19
N ILE A 79 -5.17 -26.38 16.74
CA ILE A 79 -6.09 -26.01 17.80
C ILE A 79 -5.29 -25.71 19.07
N ILE A 80 -5.44 -24.51 19.62
CA ILE A 80 -4.73 -24.08 20.83
C ILE A 80 -5.65 -23.93 22.05
N GLU A 81 -6.96 -23.84 21.85
CA GLU A 81 -7.93 -23.84 22.94
C GLU A 81 -9.28 -24.41 22.46
N VAL A 82 -9.92 -25.24 23.29
CA VAL A 82 -11.32 -25.65 23.15
C VAL A 82 -11.95 -25.41 24.50
N GLY A 83 -12.76 -24.36 24.61
CA GLY A 83 -13.18 -23.81 25.90
C GLY A 83 -14.69 -23.67 26.03
N PHE A 84 -15.12 -23.34 27.23
CA PHE A 84 -16.46 -22.85 27.48
C PHE A 84 -16.39 -21.71 28.50
N ASP A 85 -16.98 -20.56 28.18
CA ASP A 85 -17.15 -19.47 29.15
C ASP A 85 -18.55 -18.85 29.11
N PHE A 86 -19.08 -18.58 30.29
CA PHE A 86 -20.34 -17.89 30.45
C PHE A 86 -20.36 -17.17 31.78
N LYS A 87 -20.62 -15.87 31.75
CA LYS A 87 -20.82 -15.03 32.93
C LYS A 87 -22.26 -14.60 32.99
N GLN A 88 -22.98 -15.15 33.96
CA GLN A 88 -24.35 -14.76 34.26
C GLN A 88 -24.39 -13.29 34.75
N GLY A 89 -25.43 -12.57 34.33
CA GLY A 89 -25.70 -11.21 34.76
C GLY A 89 -26.54 -10.45 33.74
N ILE A 90 -27.38 -9.55 34.23
CA ILE A 90 -28.07 -8.56 33.40
C ILE A 90 -27.25 -7.28 33.49
N ASN A 91 -26.75 -6.78 32.36
CA ASN A 91 -26.03 -5.51 32.39
C ASN A 91 -27.01 -4.33 32.62
N ARG A 92 -26.51 -3.11 32.85
CA ARG A 92 -27.36 -1.92 33.09
C ARG A 92 -28.34 -1.59 31.95
N LEU A 93 -28.22 -2.27 30.81
CA LEU A 93 -29.06 -2.12 29.61
C LEU A 93 -30.03 -3.30 29.44
N GLY A 94 -30.17 -4.19 30.42
CA GLY A 94 -31.09 -5.33 30.33
C GLY A 94 -30.58 -6.51 29.50
N GLN A 95 -29.33 -6.47 29.02
CA GLN A 95 -28.78 -7.55 28.19
C GLN A 95 -28.32 -8.72 29.06
N MET A 96 -28.64 -9.94 28.63
CA MET A 96 -28.25 -11.20 29.28
C MET A 96 -26.72 -11.38 29.27
N GLY A 97 -26.23 -12.43 29.96
CA GLY A 97 -24.84 -12.66 30.33
C GLY A 97 -23.78 -12.44 29.23
N LYS A 98 -22.49 -12.39 29.62
CA LYS A 98 -21.36 -12.21 28.68
C LYS A 98 -20.53 -13.49 28.57
N GLY A 99 -19.90 -13.72 27.44
CA GLY A 99 -19.01 -14.87 27.22
C GLY A 99 -19.25 -15.49 25.86
N TRP A 100 -18.24 -16.15 25.34
CA TRP A 100 -18.24 -16.84 24.06
C TRP A 100 -19.08 -18.12 24.06
N GLY A 101 -19.50 -18.63 25.21
CA GLY A 101 -20.15 -19.94 25.29
C GLY A 101 -19.13 -21.02 24.95
N ARG A 102 -19.49 -22.02 24.14
CA ARG A 102 -18.52 -22.96 23.59
C ARG A 102 -17.71 -22.27 22.50
N TYR A 103 -16.39 -22.40 22.55
CA TYR A 103 -15.52 -21.84 21.53
C TYR A 103 -14.30 -22.71 21.23
N VAL A 104 -13.72 -22.46 20.06
CA VAL A 104 -12.48 -23.05 19.58
C VAL A 104 -11.53 -21.93 19.16
N VAL A 105 -10.25 -22.04 19.52
CA VAL A 105 -9.20 -21.11 19.09
C VAL A 105 -8.16 -21.88 18.28
N ILE A 106 -7.83 -21.35 17.11
CA ILE A 106 -6.88 -21.94 16.17
C ILE A 106 -5.73 -20.96 15.99
N LYS A 107 -4.49 -21.48 16.08
CA LYS A 107 -3.28 -20.76 15.67
C LYS A 107 -2.91 -21.20 14.26
N HIS A 108 -2.80 -20.24 13.36
CA HIS A 108 -2.49 -20.49 11.96
C HIS A 108 -0.98 -20.51 11.71
N VAL A 109 -0.61 -21.03 10.54
CA VAL A 109 0.79 -21.20 10.11
C VAL A 109 1.54 -19.87 10.04
N ASP A 110 0.85 -18.79 9.68
CA ASP A 110 1.37 -17.41 9.64
C ASP A 110 1.60 -16.79 11.04
N GLY A 111 1.25 -17.52 12.11
CA GLY A 111 1.37 -17.08 13.50
C GLY A 111 0.16 -16.31 14.03
N SER A 112 -0.84 -16.05 13.18
CA SER A 112 -2.10 -15.42 13.58
C SER A 112 -3.01 -16.40 14.32
N THR A 113 -4.08 -15.88 14.92
CA THR A 113 -5.08 -16.70 15.63
C THR A 113 -6.50 -16.28 15.32
N THR A 114 -7.40 -17.25 15.22
CA THR A 114 -8.84 -17.06 15.10
C THR A 114 -9.59 -17.74 16.25
N LEU A 115 -10.70 -17.14 16.68
CA LEU A 115 -11.60 -17.69 17.69
C LEU A 115 -13.00 -17.82 17.11
N TYR A 116 -13.61 -18.99 17.26
CA TYR A 116 -14.96 -19.33 16.79
C TYR A 116 -15.83 -19.60 18.02
N ALA A 117 -16.88 -18.82 18.22
CA ALA A 117 -17.70 -18.83 19.43
C ALA A 117 -19.18 -19.14 19.16
N HIS A 118 -19.91 -19.34 20.26
CA HIS A 118 -21.32 -19.70 20.31
C HIS A 118 -21.62 -21.04 19.64
N LEU A 119 -20.70 -22.01 19.77
CA LEU A 119 -20.85 -23.31 19.12
C LEU A 119 -21.75 -24.26 19.92
N VAL A 120 -22.28 -25.29 19.26
CA VAL A 120 -22.92 -26.43 19.92
C VAL A 120 -21.86 -27.20 20.69
N THR A 121 -22.04 -27.40 22.01
CA THR A 121 -21.02 -28.05 22.87
C THR A 121 -20.56 -29.42 22.36
N LYS A 122 -21.51 -30.29 21.98
CA LYS A 122 -21.22 -31.65 21.49
C LYS A 122 -20.54 -31.67 20.11
N SER A 123 -20.74 -30.63 19.31
CA SER A 123 -20.19 -30.59 17.94
C SER A 123 -18.66 -30.49 17.92
N THR A 124 -18.03 -30.12 19.04
CA THR A 124 -16.58 -29.95 19.14
C THR A 124 -15.90 -31.10 19.90
N ASP A 125 -16.60 -32.18 20.26
CA ASP A 125 -16.06 -33.28 21.09
C ASP A 125 -14.95 -34.07 20.37
N HIS A 126 -14.91 -33.98 19.05
CA HIS A 126 -13.87 -34.57 18.21
C HIS A 126 -12.57 -33.75 18.16
N LEU A 127 -12.56 -32.55 18.76
CA LEU A 127 -11.42 -31.63 18.74
C LEU A 127 -10.58 -31.73 20.02
N SER A 128 -9.28 -31.49 19.90
CA SER A 128 -8.36 -31.49 21.03
C SER A 128 -7.24 -30.46 20.84
N ILE A 129 -6.72 -29.92 21.94
CA ILE A 129 -5.57 -29.00 21.89
C ILE A 129 -4.37 -29.74 21.29
N GLY A 130 -3.66 -29.10 20.37
CA GLY A 130 -2.54 -29.67 19.61
C GLY A 130 -2.96 -30.41 18.34
N MET A 131 -4.26 -30.58 18.09
CA MET A 131 -4.75 -31.20 16.86
C MET A 131 -4.46 -30.29 15.65
N PRO A 132 -3.79 -30.81 14.60
CA PRO A 132 -3.66 -30.08 13.34
C PRO A 132 -5.03 -30.03 12.65
N ILE A 133 -5.34 -28.91 12.03
CA ILE A 133 -6.59 -28.69 11.32
C ILE A 133 -6.28 -28.06 9.96
N THR A 134 -6.95 -28.56 8.92
CA THR A 134 -6.80 -28.07 7.56
C THR A 134 -7.85 -27.02 7.25
N LYS A 135 -7.52 -26.04 6.40
CA LYS A 135 -8.43 -25.05 5.85
C LYS A 135 -9.73 -25.69 5.37
N GLY A 136 -10.88 -25.10 5.74
CA GLY A 136 -12.21 -25.59 5.39
C GLY A 136 -12.71 -26.80 6.20
N ALA A 137 -11.89 -27.38 7.09
CA ALA A 137 -12.35 -28.46 7.94
C ALA A 137 -13.42 -27.98 8.94
N LYS A 138 -14.45 -28.80 9.15
CA LYS A 138 -15.49 -28.55 10.17
C LYS A 138 -14.86 -28.59 11.56
N ILE A 139 -15.17 -27.59 12.37
CA ILE A 139 -14.70 -27.44 13.76
C ILE A 139 -15.85 -27.31 14.76
N GLY A 140 -17.09 -27.35 14.29
CA GLY A 140 -18.28 -27.34 15.13
C GLY A 140 -19.52 -26.96 14.34
N GLU A 141 -20.56 -26.63 15.08
CA GLU A 141 -21.85 -26.15 14.57
C GLU A 141 -22.24 -24.88 15.33
N ALA A 142 -22.87 -23.92 14.63
CA ALA A 142 -23.35 -22.68 15.25
C ALA A 142 -24.55 -22.94 16.17
N ASP A 143 -24.61 -22.23 17.30
CA ASP A 143 -25.65 -22.33 18.32
C ASP A 143 -25.84 -20.96 19.00
N SER A 144 -26.51 -20.94 20.15
CA SER A 144 -26.70 -19.82 21.06
C SER A 144 -26.02 -20.04 22.41
N THR A 145 -24.91 -20.80 22.48
CA THR A 145 -24.22 -20.98 23.76
C THR A 145 -23.58 -19.68 24.24
N GLY A 146 -23.62 -19.43 25.55
CA GLY A 146 -23.02 -18.24 26.15
C GLY A 146 -23.94 -17.01 26.16
N GLY A 147 -23.35 -15.83 25.96
CA GLY A 147 -24.00 -14.55 26.17
C GLY A 147 -24.69 -13.94 24.95
N VAL A 148 -25.69 -14.62 24.39
CA VAL A 148 -26.26 -14.25 23.07
C VAL A 148 -27.79 -14.22 23.03
N THR A 149 -28.34 -13.54 22.02
CA THR A 149 -29.80 -13.40 21.83
C THR A 149 -30.39 -14.41 20.84
N GLY A 150 -29.56 -15.17 20.14
CA GLY A 150 -29.96 -16.22 19.21
C GLY A 150 -28.82 -16.68 18.31
N PRO A 151 -29.03 -17.72 17.50
CA PRO A 151 -27.94 -18.42 16.81
C PRO A 151 -27.16 -17.53 15.86
N HIS A 152 -25.84 -17.63 15.91
CA HIS A 152 -24.89 -17.01 14.98
C HIS A 152 -23.48 -17.57 15.19
N LEU A 153 -22.57 -17.28 14.26
CA LEU A 153 -21.14 -17.45 14.46
C LEU A 153 -20.54 -16.13 14.91
N HIS A 154 -19.83 -16.12 16.04
CA HIS A 154 -18.94 -15.02 16.41
C HIS A 154 -17.49 -15.40 16.08
N LEU A 155 -16.83 -14.60 15.24
CA LEU A 155 -15.45 -14.82 14.80
C LEU A 155 -14.55 -13.67 15.27
N GLU A 156 -13.48 -13.97 16.01
CA GLU A 156 -12.43 -12.99 16.32
C GLU A 156 -11.13 -13.31 15.55
N TYR A 157 -10.33 -12.28 15.31
CA TYR A 157 -9.04 -12.39 14.63
C TYR A 157 -7.93 -11.58 15.31
N ALA A 158 -6.80 -12.22 15.58
CA ALA A 158 -5.57 -11.59 16.09
C ALA A 158 -4.38 -11.89 15.15
N PRO A 159 -3.94 -10.92 14.33
CA PRO A 159 -2.84 -11.11 13.38
C PRO A 159 -1.50 -11.48 14.03
N ASN A 160 -1.28 -11.00 15.26
CA ASN A 160 -0.05 -11.25 16.03
C ASN A 160 -0.13 -12.48 16.94
N GLY A 161 -1.19 -13.29 16.81
CA GLY A 161 -1.45 -14.47 17.63
C GLY A 161 -1.87 -14.21 19.08
N LYS A 162 -2.04 -12.94 19.48
CA LYS A 162 -2.35 -12.52 20.87
C LYS A 162 -3.86 -12.37 21.10
N TRP A 163 -4.64 -13.41 20.85
CA TRP A 163 -6.12 -13.36 20.93
C TRP A 163 -6.67 -12.94 22.31
N LYS A 164 -5.98 -13.26 23.42
CA LYS A 164 -6.40 -12.81 24.78
C LYS A 164 -6.25 -11.29 24.99
N HIS A 165 -5.46 -10.61 24.14
CA HIS A 165 -5.22 -9.18 24.23
C HIS A 165 -6.15 -8.42 23.27
N LYS A 166 -7.24 -7.86 23.80
CA LYS A 166 -8.27 -7.12 23.03
C LYS A 166 -7.75 -6.03 22.09
N SER A 167 -6.63 -5.38 22.42
CA SER A 167 -5.99 -4.38 21.54
C SER A 167 -5.31 -4.98 20.30
N SER A 168 -5.05 -6.29 20.32
CA SER A 168 -4.48 -7.04 19.21
C SER A 168 -5.51 -7.52 18.20
N LEU A 169 -6.81 -7.46 18.55
CA LEU A 169 -7.88 -7.95 17.68
C LEU A 169 -8.13 -6.97 16.53
N ARG A 170 -8.48 -7.51 15.38
CA ARG A 170 -8.84 -6.79 14.14
C ARG A 170 -10.11 -7.39 13.57
N ASP A 171 -10.80 -6.62 12.74
CA ASP A 171 -11.97 -7.12 12.01
C ASP A 171 -11.56 -8.29 11.10
N PRO A 172 -12.13 -9.49 11.26
CA PRO A 172 -11.87 -10.62 10.37
C PRO A 172 -12.55 -10.48 9.01
N HIS A 173 -13.59 -9.65 8.87
CA HIS A 173 -14.42 -9.60 7.67
C HIS A 173 -13.64 -9.28 6.39
N PRO A 174 -12.69 -8.32 6.37
CA PRO A 174 -11.87 -8.04 5.19
C PRO A 174 -11.00 -9.21 4.74
N CYS A 175 -10.69 -10.16 5.64
CA CYS A 175 -9.92 -11.35 5.30
C CYS A 175 -10.80 -12.43 4.63
N LEU A 176 -12.14 -12.34 4.75
CA LEU A 176 -13.09 -13.40 4.36
C LEU A 176 -13.78 -13.15 3.02
N VAL A 177 -14.20 -11.92 2.78
CA VAL A 177 -14.98 -11.57 1.57
C VAL A 177 -14.10 -11.06 0.43
N GLY A 178 -12.77 -11.03 0.63
CA GLY A 178 -11.90 -10.27 -0.24
C GLY A 178 -12.30 -8.80 -0.23
N CYS A 179 -12.15 -8.11 -1.36
CA CYS A 179 -12.50 -6.70 -1.45
C CYS A 179 -14.01 -6.49 -1.49
N PRO A 180 -14.55 -5.48 -0.79
CA PRO A 180 -15.98 -5.18 -0.81
C PRO A 180 -16.46 -4.96 -2.26
N GLU A 181 -17.64 -5.45 -2.63
CA GLU A 181 -18.28 -5.09 -3.89
C GLU A 181 -19.30 -3.95 -3.70
N PRO A 182 -19.24 -2.86 -4.49
CA PRO A 182 -18.22 -2.58 -5.50
C PRO A 182 -16.85 -2.24 -4.86
N PRO A 183 -15.72 -2.57 -5.51
CA PRO A 183 -14.40 -2.31 -4.97
C PRO A 183 -14.24 -0.83 -4.62
N VAL A 184 -13.84 -0.55 -3.38
CA VAL A 184 -13.41 0.80 -3.01
C VAL A 184 -12.30 1.19 -3.99
N PRO A 185 -12.43 2.33 -4.70
CA PRO A 185 -11.41 2.72 -5.66
C PRO A 185 -10.05 2.80 -5.00
N LEU A 186 -9.07 2.08 -5.54
CA LEU A 186 -7.69 2.22 -5.12
C LEU A 186 -7.21 3.62 -5.50
N THR A 187 -6.71 4.37 -4.53
CA THR A 187 -6.20 5.73 -4.73
C THR A 187 -4.78 5.84 -4.21
N ILE A 188 -3.96 6.67 -4.86
CA ILE A 188 -2.60 7.02 -4.43
C ILE A 188 -2.63 8.48 -3.99
N ALA A 189 -1.95 8.78 -2.88
CA ALA A 189 -1.68 10.14 -2.43
C ALA A 189 -0.17 10.37 -2.34
N GLY A 190 0.28 11.51 -2.85
CA GLY A 190 1.69 11.93 -2.84
C GLY A 190 1.90 13.16 -3.71
N SER A 191 3.16 13.56 -3.88
CA SER A 191 3.50 14.75 -4.68
C SER A 191 3.39 14.47 -6.18
N GLU A 192 2.88 15.42 -6.96
CA GLU A 192 2.90 15.33 -8.43
C GLU A 192 4.24 15.80 -9.02
N ILE A 193 5.10 16.43 -8.21
CA ILE A 193 6.40 16.96 -8.60
C ILE A 193 7.44 16.53 -7.57
N ILE A 194 8.60 16.06 -8.04
CA ILE A 194 9.74 15.76 -7.19
C ILE A 194 11.03 16.34 -7.77
N THR A 195 11.93 16.76 -6.88
CA THR A 195 13.26 17.23 -7.26
C THR A 195 14.24 16.07 -7.33
N ARG A 196 15.18 16.11 -8.29
CA ARG A 196 16.30 15.14 -8.35
C ARG A 196 17.09 15.08 -7.04
N ASN A 197 17.67 13.91 -6.76
CA ASN A 197 18.39 13.61 -5.51
C ASN A 197 17.53 13.81 -4.26
N ASN A 198 16.24 13.48 -4.37
CA ASN A 198 15.28 13.62 -3.27
C ASN A 198 14.38 12.39 -3.17
N THR A 199 13.64 12.31 -2.08
CA THR A 199 12.70 11.23 -1.79
C THR A 199 11.32 11.78 -1.50
N ALA A 200 10.27 11.05 -1.86
CA ALA A 200 8.90 11.39 -1.49
C ALA A 200 8.13 10.14 -1.06
N GLN A 201 7.34 10.26 0.00
CA GLN A 201 6.51 9.18 0.49
C GLN A 201 5.15 9.20 -0.21
N TYR A 202 4.75 8.06 -0.75
CA TYR A 202 3.42 7.83 -1.29
C TYR A 202 2.65 6.90 -0.38
N THR A 203 1.35 7.12 -0.28
CA THR A 203 0.43 6.25 0.43
C THR A 203 -0.67 5.82 -0.54
N ALA A 204 -1.24 4.64 -0.31
CA ALA A 204 -2.38 4.18 -1.09
C ALA A 204 -3.49 3.75 -0.13
N SER A 205 -4.74 3.96 -0.57
CA SER A 205 -5.94 3.66 0.22
C SER A 205 -7.00 2.99 -0.66
N GLY A 206 -7.90 2.21 -0.05
CA GLY A 206 -8.86 1.39 -0.79
C GLY A 206 -8.40 -0.05 -1.06
N CYS A 207 -7.40 -0.53 -0.31
CA CYS A 207 -6.96 -1.92 -0.33
C CYS A 207 -6.97 -2.49 1.09
N PRO A 208 -7.56 -3.67 1.34
CA PRO A 208 -7.53 -4.34 2.65
C PRO A 208 -6.21 -5.10 2.90
N SER A 209 -5.33 -5.15 1.90
CA SER A 209 -4.03 -5.82 1.96
C SER A 209 -2.85 -4.86 1.70
N ASN A 210 -1.61 -5.39 1.79
CA ASN A 210 -0.39 -4.66 1.49
C ASN A 210 -0.42 -4.24 0.02
N ILE A 211 0.11 -3.05 -0.24
CA ILE A 211 0.24 -2.54 -1.60
C ILE A 211 1.56 -3.02 -2.19
N ILE A 212 1.48 -3.56 -3.41
CA ILE A 212 2.66 -3.79 -4.24
C ILE A 212 2.93 -2.51 -5.01
N TRP A 213 4.09 -1.90 -4.73
CA TRP A 213 4.54 -0.69 -5.38
C TRP A 213 5.47 -1.00 -6.54
N SER A 214 5.32 -0.27 -7.64
CA SER A 214 6.30 -0.24 -8.72
C SER A 214 6.41 1.17 -9.29
N VAL A 215 7.54 1.47 -9.93
CA VAL A 215 7.77 2.74 -10.61
C VAL A 215 8.36 2.45 -11.99
N SER A 216 7.80 3.09 -13.02
CA SER A 216 8.39 3.13 -14.35
C SER A 216 9.13 4.46 -14.57
N GLY A 217 10.13 4.43 -15.46
CA GLY A 217 11.05 5.54 -15.71
C GLY A 217 12.47 5.23 -15.27
N SER A 218 13.44 5.98 -15.80
CA SER A 218 14.86 5.79 -15.50
C SER A 218 15.30 6.57 -14.27
N GLY A 219 16.22 6.01 -13.48
CA GLY A 219 16.88 6.73 -12.38
C GLY A 219 16.05 6.87 -11.09
N ALA A 220 14.93 6.16 -10.97
CA ALA A 220 14.10 6.15 -9.77
C ALA A 220 13.82 4.73 -9.27
N THR A 221 13.60 4.59 -7.97
CA THR A 221 13.19 3.34 -7.31
C THR A 221 12.10 3.63 -6.30
N ILE A 222 11.20 2.68 -6.05
CA ILE A 222 10.19 2.78 -4.98
C ILE A 222 10.29 1.56 -4.05
N SER A 223 10.24 1.80 -2.74
CA SER A 223 10.27 0.73 -1.73
C SER A 223 8.91 0.04 -1.58
N SER A 224 8.89 -1.10 -0.89
CA SER A 224 7.64 -1.77 -0.47
C SER A 224 6.76 -0.93 0.46
N THR A 225 7.33 0.09 1.10
CA THR A 225 6.57 1.02 1.95
C THR A 225 6.07 2.25 1.18
N GLY A 226 6.28 2.35 -0.13
CA GLY A 226 5.86 3.50 -0.95
C GLY A 226 6.82 4.69 -0.92
N LEU A 227 8.06 4.52 -0.46
CA LEU A 227 9.06 5.59 -0.50
C LEU A 227 9.72 5.65 -1.87
N LEU A 228 9.39 6.67 -2.66
CA LEU A 228 10.05 6.96 -3.93
C LEU A 228 11.41 7.62 -3.67
N THR A 229 12.45 7.12 -4.31
CA THR A 229 13.80 7.72 -4.34
C THR A 229 14.17 8.06 -5.78
N VAL A 230 14.53 9.32 -6.02
CA VAL A 230 14.85 9.84 -7.35
C VAL A 230 16.32 10.25 -7.38
N GLY A 231 17.11 9.56 -8.21
CA GLY A 231 18.54 9.79 -8.36
C GLY A 231 18.88 10.96 -9.30
N SER A 232 20.19 11.20 -9.48
CA SER A 232 20.72 12.29 -10.30
C SER A 232 20.46 12.14 -11.79
N THR A 233 20.26 10.90 -12.26
CA THR A 233 19.99 10.54 -13.67
C THR A 233 18.49 10.43 -13.98
N ALA A 234 17.62 10.70 -13.01
CA ALA A 234 16.18 10.63 -13.20
C ALA A 234 15.65 11.82 -13.99
N CYS A 235 14.70 11.57 -14.88
CA CYS A 235 14.48 12.45 -16.02
C CYS A 235 13.06 12.25 -16.57
N GLY A 236 12.39 13.34 -16.96
CA GLY A 236 11.02 13.32 -17.48
C GLY A 236 9.97 12.97 -16.42
N SER A 237 9.02 12.12 -16.79
CA SER A 237 7.92 11.69 -15.92
C SER A 237 8.10 10.25 -15.44
N LEU A 238 7.77 10.02 -14.17
CA LEU A 238 7.69 8.69 -13.54
C LEU A 238 6.22 8.30 -13.41
N THR A 239 5.93 7.01 -13.58
CA THR A 239 4.61 6.45 -13.24
C THR A 239 4.75 5.53 -12.05
N ILE A 240 4.19 5.93 -10.91
CA ILE A 240 4.07 5.09 -9.74
C ILE A 240 2.79 4.27 -9.86
N THR A 241 2.90 2.96 -9.69
CA THR A 241 1.75 2.06 -9.68
C THR A 241 1.62 1.39 -8.32
N ALA A 242 0.44 1.52 -7.71
CA ALA A 242 0.01 0.77 -6.54
C ALA A 242 -0.91 -0.36 -7.01
N THR A 243 -0.59 -1.60 -6.67
CA THR A 243 -1.44 -2.76 -6.96
C THR A 243 -1.93 -3.36 -5.64
N CYS A 244 -3.24 -3.58 -5.54
CA CYS A 244 -3.85 -4.28 -4.42
C CYS A 244 -3.96 -5.77 -4.77
N PRO A 245 -3.09 -6.65 -4.24
CA PRO A 245 -3.13 -8.08 -4.55
C PRO A 245 -4.43 -8.74 -4.09
N ALA A 246 -5.05 -8.28 -3.00
CA ALA A 246 -6.34 -8.81 -2.55
C ALA A 246 -7.52 -8.44 -3.45
N CYS A 247 -7.45 -7.31 -4.18
CA CYS A 247 -8.55 -6.87 -5.04
C CYS A 247 -8.29 -7.09 -6.53
N GLY A 248 -7.04 -7.34 -6.95
CA GLY A 248 -6.63 -7.28 -8.35
C GLY A 248 -6.73 -5.88 -8.98
N THR A 249 -6.97 -4.83 -8.17
CA THR A 249 -7.09 -3.44 -8.63
C THR A 249 -5.73 -2.75 -8.63
N SER A 250 -5.55 -1.81 -9.54
CA SER A 250 -4.35 -0.98 -9.63
C SER A 250 -4.70 0.49 -9.80
N ALA A 251 -3.88 1.36 -9.21
CA ALA A 251 -3.94 2.80 -9.39
C ALA A 251 -2.58 3.31 -9.82
N THR A 252 -2.56 4.40 -10.58
CA THR A 252 -1.34 5.03 -11.09
C THR A 252 -1.28 6.50 -10.73
N GLN A 253 -0.11 6.99 -10.32
CA GLN A 253 0.19 8.40 -10.10
C GLN A 253 1.33 8.81 -11.02
N TYR A 254 1.13 9.89 -11.77
CA TYR A 254 2.18 10.52 -12.56
C TYR A 254 2.95 11.52 -11.70
N VAL A 255 4.28 11.49 -11.82
CA VAL A 255 5.18 12.35 -11.05
C VAL A 255 6.20 12.95 -11.99
N ARG A 256 6.28 14.28 -12.04
CA ARG A 256 7.28 15.00 -12.83
C ARG A 256 8.57 15.16 -12.05
N VAL A 257 9.71 14.84 -12.67
CA VAL A 257 11.04 15.08 -12.10
C VAL A 257 11.54 16.47 -12.50
N THR A 258 12.05 17.23 -11.53
CA THR A 258 12.54 18.61 -11.71
C THR A 258 13.87 18.82 -11.02
N ASP A 259 14.53 19.94 -11.31
CA ASP A 259 15.75 20.37 -10.62
C ASP A 259 15.46 21.45 -9.58
N ALA A 260 14.88 21.14 -8.42
CA ALA A 260 14.83 22.07 -7.27
C ALA A 260 14.30 23.48 -7.57
N GLY A 261 13.39 23.63 -8.55
CA GLY A 261 12.95 24.95 -9.03
C GLY A 261 14.01 25.76 -9.79
N LYS A 262 15.22 25.22 -9.99
CA LYS A 262 16.18 25.68 -10.99
C LYS A 262 15.80 25.09 -12.34
N TRP A 263 14.86 25.73 -13.02
CA TRP A 263 15.18 26.03 -14.42
C TRP A 263 16.47 26.84 -14.35
N GLY A 264 17.62 26.20 -14.58
CA GLY A 264 18.90 26.86 -14.39
C GLY A 264 18.92 28.16 -15.21
N PRO A 265 19.52 29.25 -14.72
CA PRO A 265 19.84 30.44 -15.54
C PRO A 265 20.93 30.14 -16.59
N GLN A 266 21.01 28.89 -17.08
CA GLN A 266 22.07 28.40 -17.95
C GLN A 266 21.53 27.82 -19.26
N THR A 267 20.33 28.22 -19.68
CA THR A 267 20.07 28.29 -21.12
C THR A 267 20.86 29.50 -21.64
N PHE A 268 22.16 29.32 -21.86
CA PHE A 268 22.96 30.33 -22.52
C PHE A 268 22.49 30.39 -23.98
N PHE A 269 21.79 31.46 -24.34
CA PHE A 269 21.56 31.82 -25.73
C PHE A 269 22.84 32.46 -26.25
N TYR A 270 23.69 31.69 -26.92
CA TYR A 270 24.78 32.25 -27.71
C TYR A 270 24.21 32.65 -29.08
N VAL A 271 23.93 33.94 -29.26
CA VAL A 271 23.69 34.50 -30.58
C VAL A 271 25.06 34.85 -31.17
N TYR A 272 25.47 34.11 -32.20
CA TYR A 272 26.66 34.44 -32.97
C TYR A 272 26.28 35.52 -34.00
N ASP A 273 26.84 36.72 -33.84
CA ASP A 273 26.90 37.72 -34.91
C ASP A 273 28.35 37.85 -35.37
N TYR A 274 28.59 37.75 -36.67
CA TYR A 274 29.91 37.95 -37.27
C TYR A 274 30.23 39.43 -37.55
N ALA A 275 29.46 40.37 -36.98
CA ALA A 275 29.80 41.78 -36.95
C ALA A 275 30.29 42.19 -35.55
N THR A 276 31.61 42.37 -35.45
CA THR A 276 32.40 42.98 -34.37
C THR A 276 31.62 43.88 -33.38
N TYR A 277 31.12 43.31 -32.27
CA TYR A 277 31.15 43.85 -30.90
C TYR A 277 30.46 42.85 -29.94
N TRP A 278 31.10 42.49 -28.84
CA TRP A 278 30.49 41.64 -27.81
C TRP A 278 29.42 42.44 -27.06
N GLN A 279 28.16 42.02 -27.10
CA GLN A 279 27.13 42.50 -26.17
C GLN A 279 26.53 41.32 -25.41
N HIS A 280 26.82 41.28 -24.11
CA HIS A 280 26.11 40.44 -23.16
C HIS A 280 24.69 40.99 -22.99
N PHE A 281 23.66 40.23 -23.35
CA PHE A 281 22.29 40.53 -22.93
C PHE A 281 22.01 39.76 -21.63
N SER A 282 22.23 40.41 -20.49
CA SER A 282 21.97 39.86 -19.15
C SER A 282 20.52 40.02 -18.67
N ASP A 283 19.68 40.75 -19.41
CA ASP A 283 18.46 41.35 -18.83
C ASP A 283 17.15 40.87 -19.51
N CYS A 284 17.07 39.62 -19.94
CA CYS A 284 15.77 38.98 -20.19
C CYS A 284 15.16 38.57 -18.85
N THR A 285 14.43 39.48 -18.20
CA THR A 285 13.89 39.25 -16.86
C THR A 285 12.62 38.38 -16.83
N THR A 286 11.90 38.25 -17.95
CA THR A 286 10.72 37.38 -18.04
C THR A 286 10.50 36.83 -19.47
N CYS A 287 10.67 35.52 -19.65
CA CYS A 287 10.02 34.81 -20.76
C CYS A 287 8.79 34.10 -20.19
N THR A 288 7.61 34.46 -20.68
CA THR A 288 6.35 33.91 -20.19
C THR A 288 5.97 32.72 -21.06
N PHE A 289 5.72 31.58 -20.43
CA PHE A 289 5.21 30.39 -21.09
C PHE A 289 3.78 30.62 -21.54
N ILE A 290 3.51 30.47 -22.83
CA ILE A 290 2.16 30.40 -23.36
C ILE A 290 1.96 28.98 -23.84
N ARG A 291 1.05 28.24 -23.19
CA ARG A 291 0.72 26.87 -23.58
C ARG A 291 0.17 26.87 -25.01
N GLY A 292 0.97 26.41 -25.96
CA GLY A 292 0.53 25.99 -27.29
C GLY A 292 -0.06 24.58 -27.24
N ASP A 293 -0.88 24.25 -28.24
CA ASP A 293 -1.39 22.91 -28.50
C ASP A 293 -0.25 21.94 -28.87
N THR A 294 -0.58 20.64 -28.88
CA THR A 294 0.30 19.44 -28.82
C THR A 294 1.37 19.31 -29.91
N SER A 295 1.58 20.31 -30.75
CA SER A 295 2.50 20.28 -31.88
C SER A 295 3.47 21.46 -31.93
N TYR A 296 3.30 22.50 -31.11
CA TYR A 296 4.16 23.68 -31.12
C TYR A 296 4.29 24.30 -29.73
N ILE A 297 5.52 24.68 -29.35
CA ILE A 297 5.77 25.51 -28.16
C ILE A 297 6.06 26.94 -28.63
N TRP A 298 5.31 27.89 -28.10
CA TRP A 298 5.51 29.31 -28.36
C TRP A 298 6.14 29.98 -27.13
N TRP A 299 7.16 30.79 -27.36
CA TRP A 299 7.79 31.61 -26.33
C TRP A 299 7.55 33.08 -26.65
N TYR A 300 7.17 33.87 -25.64
CA TYR A 300 7.21 35.32 -25.72
C TYR A 300 8.25 35.82 -24.72
N CYS A 301 9.24 36.56 -25.20
CA CYS A 301 10.16 37.29 -24.34
C CYS A 301 9.85 38.77 -24.53
N ALA A 302 9.43 39.42 -23.44
CA ALA A 302 9.20 40.85 -23.43
C ALA A 302 10.56 41.54 -23.20
N CYS A 303 11.03 42.27 -24.20
CA CYS A 303 12.18 43.16 -24.06
C CYS A 303 11.63 44.60 -24.02
N ASP A 304 12.06 45.42 -23.08
CA ASP A 304 11.65 46.84 -22.95
C ASP A 304 12.14 47.74 -24.11
N LEU A 305 12.87 47.18 -25.08
CA LEU A 305 13.28 47.86 -26.31
C LEU A 305 12.89 46.97 -27.50
N GLY A 306 11.85 47.40 -28.22
CA GLY A 306 11.13 46.70 -29.30
C GLY A 306 11.89 45.59 -30.04
N CYS A 307 11.38 44.36 -29.93
CA CYS A 307 11.68 43.28 -30.87
C CYS A 307 11.00 43.55 -32.23
N PRO A 308 11.67 43.28 -33.37
CA PRO A 308 10.96 43.13 -34.64
C PRO A 308 10.01 41.95 -34.52
N SER A 309 8.79 42.13 -35.03
CA SER A 309 7.75 41.13 -35.09
C SER A 309 8.23 39.83 -35.75
N SER A 310 7.83 38.70 -35.15
CA SER A 310 7.89 37.31 -35.63
C SER A 310 9.06 36.43 -35.15
N CYS A 311 8.75 35.55 -34.18
CA CYS A 311 9.47 34.30 -33.94
C CYS A 311 8.64 33.17 -34.59
N PHE A 312 9.22 32.45 -35.56
CA PHE A 312 8.59 31.28 -36.19
C PHE A 312 9.19 29.98 -35.63
N GLY A 313 8.32 29.03 -35.27
CA GLY A 313 8.70 27.73 -34.71
C GLY A 313 9.00 26.66 -35.75
N SER A 314 9.86 25.72 -35.40
CA SER A 314 10.13 24.47 -36.13
C SER A 314 9.46 23.29 -35.41
N PRO A 315 9.05 22.21 -36.10
CA PRO A 315 8.55 21.01 -35.43
C PRO A 315 9.71 20.29 -34.73
N LEU A 316 9.65 20.21 -33.40
CA LEU A 316 10.52 19.34 -32.60
C LEU A 316 9.85 17.97 -32.41
N PRO A 317 10.61 16.88 -32.21
CA PRO A 317 10.03 15.60 -31.85
C PRO A 317 9.25 15.73 -30.55
N THR A 318 8.11 15.06 -30.49
CA THR A 318 7.28 14.91 -29.30
C THR A 318 8.15 14.35 -28.16
N GLU A 319 8.25 15.11 -27.05
CA GLU A 319 8.97 14.85 -25.78
C GLU A 319 10.35 15.55 -25.63
N PRO A 320 10.43 16.81 -25.16
CA PRO A 320 11.69 17.54 -24.96
C PRO A 320 12.33 17.33 -23.56
N GLU A 321 11.78 16.51 -22.67
CA GLU A 321 12.02 16.69 -21.23
C GLU A 321 13.38 16.20 -20.69
N CYS A 322 14.27 15.69 -21.55
CA CYS A 322 15.62 15.25 -21.16
C CYS A 322 16.73 15.66 -22.13
N LEU A 323 16.48 16.65 -23.00
CA LEU A 323 17.48 17.11 -23.96
C LEU A 323 17.89 18.55 -23.64
N HIS A 324 19.16 18.73 -23.25
CA HIS A 324 19.83 19.99 -23.54
C HIS A 324 20.00 20.08 -25.07
N ILE A 325 19.02 20.68 -25.76
CA ILE A 325 19.18 20.99 -27.18
C ILE A 325 19.97 22.29 -27.29
N SER A 326 21.25 22.20 -27.67
CA SER A 326 22.00 23.37 -28.13
C SER A 326 21.72 23.56 -29.62
N CYS A 327 20.76 24.41 -29.97
CA CYS A 327 20.54 24.80 -31.37
C CYS A 327 21.56 25.88 -31.78
N LYS A 328 22.06 25.79 -33.02
CA LYS A 328 22.88 26.84 -33.63
C LYS A 328 22.00 27.71 -34.52
N TYR A 329 22.08 29.02 -34.34
CA TYR A 329 21.43 29.97 -35.24
C TYR A 329 22.36 30.28 -36.42
N HIS A 330 21.88 30.04 -37.64
CA HIS A 330 22.66 30.29 -38.86
C HIS A 330 22.02 31.45 -39.63
N VAL A 331 22.76 32.56 -39.77
CA VAL A 331 22.34 33.70 -40.60
C VAL A 331 22.98 33.55 -41.97
N ALA A 332 22.19 33.25 -42.99
CA ALA A 332 22.59 33.44 -44.39
C ALA A 332 21.89 34.69 -44.91
N ALA A 333 22.51 35.39 -45.87
CA ALA A 333 22.13 36.72 -46.31
C ALA A 333 20.62 36.92 -46.61
N ASN A 334 19.90 35.85 -46.96
CA ASN A 334 18.47 35.91 -47.33
C ASN A 334 17.57 34.90 -46.61
N THR A 335 18.07 34.16 -45.61
CA THR A 335 17.25 33.21 -44.81
C THR A 335 17.80 33.05 -43.39
N SER A 336 16.93 33.24 -42.41
CA SER A 336 17.17 32.95 -41.00
C SER A 336 16.58 31.58 -40.66
N GLN A 337 17.40 30.62 -40.25
CA GLN A 337 16.91 29.31 -39.84
C GLN A 337 17.63 28.80 -38.59
N TRP A 338 16.88 28.14 -37.73
CA TRP A 338 17.41 27.36 -36.62
C TRP A 338 17.84 25.99 -37.13
N VAL A 339 19.08 25.60 -36.87
CA VAL A 339 19.57 24.25 -37.14
C VAL A 339 19.80 23.57 -35.79
N CYS A 340 18.94 22.62 -35.47
CA CYS A 340 19.08 21.72 -34.33
C CYS A 340 19.47 20.32 -34.89
N PRO A 341 20.35 19.56 -34.21
CA PRO A 341 20.77 18.23 -34.68
C PRO A 341 19.63 17.20 -34.70
#